data_AF-A0A662GEF3-F1
#
_entry.id   AF-A0A662GEF3-F1
#
_cell.length_a   1.000
_cell.length_b   1.000
_cell.length_c   1.000
_cell.angle_alpha   90.00
_cell.angle_beta   90.00
_cell.angle_gamma   90.00
#
_symmetry.space_group_name_H-M   'P 1'
#
loop_
_entity.id
_entity.type
_entity.pdbx_description
1 polymer ?
#
loop_
_entity_poly.entity_id
_entity_poly.type
_entity_poly.pdbx_seq_one_letter_code
_entity_poly.pdbx_strand_id
1 'polypeptide(L)'
;PTEYDLLDRAKALGEFIRSKMLEEGKRPRSSLYRLAVFWRKALELEGLEGIAFIAEKERDNLRLNIWDMRSAEILASRWPIFKRCIFCSGTLEPIEAFAEVIGLDDYYSIKVPPIYDPKNLRIYILNDVSTKGEELSEKMATRYVEAIVNFLKKVNVNSAIFTASYRVQERLIRIGLKEEVKGLGYSVFEESRGMTGLKARQILESFKKFRKAVLIAPMGGRFAEGADFPGEQLQAIFLVGIPFEKPTTRTQLYLDYYSKLYGKEKGRLYGYTIPALKRAAQALGRALRSPDDKAVFVLGDKRYKKYIDLLPEYVKEWSREISVEDIEDISTPW
;
A
#
# COMPACT_ATOMS: atom_id res chain seq x y z
N PRO A 1 -31.23 36.39 2.60
CA PRO A 1 -29.91 35.76 2.87
C PRO A 1 -29.68 34.61 1.87
N THR A 2 -28.60 34.68 1.07
CA THR A 2 -28.19 33.54 0.24
C THR A 2 -27.65 32.42 1.13
N GLU A 3 -27.57 31.20 0.62
CA GLU A 3 -26.96 30.06 1.35
C GLU A 3 -25.52 30.38 1.78
N TYR A 4 -24.77 31.09 0.93
CA TYR A 4 -23.43 31.60 1.24
C TYR A 4 -23.40 32.58 2.42
N ASP A 5 -24.36 33.50 2.52
CA ASP A 5 -24.45 34.45 3.65
C ASP A 5 -24.68 33.73 4.99
N LEU A 6 -25.53 32.70 5.00
CA LEU A 6 -25.77 31.88 6.17
C LEU A 6 -24.52 31.12 6.60
N LEU A 7 -23.80 30.52 5.65
CA LEU A 7 -22.55 29.80 5.91
C LEU A 7 -21.44 30.73 6.40
N ASP A 8 -21.37 31.96 5.91
CA ASP A 8 -20.36 32.93 6.33
C ASP A 8 -20.60 33.43 7.74
N ARG A 9 -21.86 33.71 8.08
CA ARG A 9 -22.27 34.02 9.45
C ARG A 9 -22.01 32.83 10.39
N ALA A 10 -22.32 31.61 9.97
CA ALA A 10 -22.04 30.40 10.74
C ALA A 10 -20.52 30.20 10.96
N LYS A 11 -19.71 30.44 9.93
CA LYS A 11 -18.25 30.38 10.03
C LYS A 11 -17.72 31.39 11.04
N ALA A 12 -18.14 32.66 10.94
CA ALA A 12 -17.71 33.72 11.85
C ALA A 12 -18.11 33.44 13.31
N LEU A 13 -19.36 33.01 13.56
CA LEU A 13 -19.79 32.57 14.89
C LEU A 13 -18.98 31.36 15.37
N GLY A 14 -18.66 30.43 14.46
CA GLY A 14 -17.82 29.29 14.73
C GLY A 14 -16.39 29.69 15.13
N GLU A 15 -15.80 30.68 14.47
CA GLU A 15 -14.48 31.26 14.80
C GLU A 15 -14.50 31.96 16.16
N PHE A 16 -15.58 32.69 16.48
CA PHE A 16 -15.77 33.28 17.79
C PHE A 16 -15.79 32.23 18.91
N ILE A 17 -16.54 31.13 18.73
CA ILE A 17 -16.56 30.00 19.69
C ILE A 17 -15.16 29.41 19.86
N ARG A 18 -14.43 29.20 18.75
CA ARG A 18 -13.06 28.66 18.79
C ARG A 18 -12.11 29.57 19.58
N SER A 19 -12.24 30.88 19.39
CA SER A 19 -11.42 31.89 20.08
C SER A 19 -11.71 31.90 21.57
N LYS A 20 -12.99 31.90 21.99
CA LYS A 20 -13.37 31.78 23.40
C LYS A 20 -12.84 30.50 24.07
N MET A 21 -12.93 29.36 23.38
CA MET A 21 -12.37 28.12 23.93
C MET A 21 -10.85 28.22 24.15
N LEU A 22 -10.14 28.91 23.25
CA LEU A 22 -8.70 29.12 23.39
C LEU A 22 -8.38 30.02 24.59
N GLU A 23 -9.15 31.09 24.80
CA GLU A 23 -9.05 31.98 25.97
C GLU A 23 -9.26 31.22 27.29
N GLU A 24 -10.16 30.22 27.28
CA GLU A 24 -10.40 29.32 28.42
C GLU A 24 -9.33 28.22 28.58
N GLY A 25 -8.24 28.25 27.81
CA GLY A 25 -7.19 27.23 27.82
C GLY A 25 -7.63 25.87 27.25
N LYS A 26 -8.78 25.82 26.56
CA LYS A 26 -9.32 24.61 25.93
C LYS A 26 -8.89 24.52 24.46
N ARG A 27 -9.00 23.33 23.88
CA ARG A 27 -8.74 23.14 22.45
C ARG A 27 -9.80 23.87 21.61
N PRO A 28 -9.42 24.70 20.62
CA PRO A 28 -10.35 25.56 19.87
C PRO A 28 -11.17 24.76 18.85
N ARG A 29 -12.28 24.17 19.32
CA ARG A 29 -13.17 23.31 18.51
C ARG A 29 -14.54 23.96 18.33
N SER A 30 -15.06 23.97 17.11
CA SER A 30 -16.45 24.37 16.86
C SER A 30 -17.05 23.48 15.79
N SER A 31 -18.17 22.82 16.11
CA SER A 31 -18.94 22.05 15.13
C SER A 31 -19.59 22.96 14.09
N LEU A 32 -20.04 24.16 14.50
CA LEU A 32 -20.58 25.17 13.59
C LEU A 32 -19.54 25.63 12.58
N TYR A 33 -18.31 25.91 13.03
CA TYR A 33 -17.20 26.25 12.13
C TYR A 33 -16.92 25.14 11.11
N ARG A 34 -16.82 23.89 11.57
CA ARG A 34 -16.55 22.74 10.69
C ARG A 34 -17.66 22.53 9.68
N LEU A 35 -18.92 22.65 10.09
CA LEU A 35 -20.09 22.56 9.22
C LEU A 35 -20.05 23.66 8.16
N ALA A 36 -19.85 24.91 8.57
CA ALA A 36 -19.81 26.05 7.65
C ALA A 36 -18.70 25.93 6.61
N VAL A 37 -17.48 25.57 7.04
CA VAL A 37 -16.33 25.36 6.13
C VAL A 37 -16.59 24.23 5.16
N PHE A 38 -17.15 23.11 5.64
CA PHE A 38 -17.45 21.97 4.77
C PHE A 38 -18.46 22.33 3.69
N TRP A 39 -19.62 22.89 4.06
CA TRP A 39 -20.69 23.20 3.10
C TRP A 39 -20.32 24.34 2.16
N ARG A 40 -19.61 25.35 2.65
CA ARG A 40 -19.08 26.40 1.77
C ARG A 40 -18.15 25.79 0.73
N LYS A 41 -17.25 24.90 1.15
CA LYS A 41 -16.36 24.21 0.23
C LYS A 41 -17.09 23.30 -0.74
N ALA A 42 -18.17 22.65 -0.29
CA ALA A 42 -19.00 21.80 -1.14
C ALA A 42 -19.69 22.61 -2.25
N LEU A 43 -20.31 23.74 -1.91
CA LEU A 43 -20.95 24.63 -2.88
C LEU A 43 -19.94 25.24 -3.85
N GLU A 44 -18.75 25.64 -3.37
CA GLU A 44 -17.66 26.16 -4.23
C GLU A 44 -17.16 25.13 -5.25
N LEU A 45 -17.29 23.85 -4.94
CA LEU A 45 -16.80 22.74 -5.78
C LEU A 45 -17.94 22.02 -6.54
N GLU A 46 -19.18 22.48 -6.37
CA GLU A 46 -20.33 21.85 -7.02
C GLU A 46 -20.21 21.96 -8.55
N GLY A 47 -20.57 20.88 -9.25
CA GLY A 47 -20.51 20.81 -10.72
C GLY A 47 -19.11 20.69 -11.32
N LEU A 48 -18.06 20.75 -10.49
CA LEU A 48 -16.69 20.66 -10.95
C LEU A 48 -16.30 19.20 -11.23
N GLU A 49 -15.97 18.91 -12.48
CA GLU A 49 -15.57 17.56 -12.88
C GLU A 49 -14.32 17.11 -12.10
N GLY A 50 -14.33 15.87 -11.60
CA GLY A 50 -13.26 15.31 -10.76
C GLY A 50 -13.47 15.52 -9.25
N ILE A 51 -14.54 16.21 -8.84
CA ILE A 51 -15.00 16.26 -7.45
C ILE A 51 -16.12 15.25 -7.23
N ALA A 52 -16.04 14.49 -6.13
CA ALA A 52 -17.11 13.63 -5.66
C ALA A 52 -17.50 13.93 -4.22
N PHE A 53 -18.80 13.93 -3.95
CA PHE A 53 -19.37 14.04 -2.61
C PHE A 53 -19.82 12.66 -2.13
N ILE A 54 -19.23 12.18 -1.04
CA ILE A 54 -19.44 10.81 -0.56
C ILE A 54 -19.96 10.85 0.87
N ALA A 55 -21.11 10.21 1.10
CA ALA A 55 -21.67 9.98 2.43
C ALA A 55 -21.40 8.52 2.85
N GLU A 56 -20.69 8.34 3.95
CA GLU A 56 -20.32 7.02 4.49
C GLU A 56 -20.89 6.85 5.89
N LYS A 57 -21.48 5.68 6.17
CA LYS A 57 -21.91 5.33 7.51
C LYS A 57 -20.71 4.75 8.29
N GLU A 58 -20.30 5.43 9.35
CA GLU A 58 -19.24 5.00 10.26
C GLU A 58 -19.84 4.68 11.63
N ARG A 59 -20.15 3.40 11.87
CA ARG A 59 -20.92 2.92 13.04
C ARG A 59 -22.28 3.63 13.12
N ASP A 60 -22.47 4.46 14.14
CA ASP A 60 -23.69 5.25 14.37
C ASP A 60 -23.60 6.67 13.81
N ASN A 61 -22.49 7.05 13.16
CA ASN A 61 -22.28 8.38 12.59
C ASN A 61 -22.40 8.37 11.06
N LEU A 62 -22.85 9.50 10.52
CA LEU A 62 -22.75 9.81 9.10
C LEU A 62 -21.51 10.69 8.87
N ARG A 63 -20.65 10.26 7.96
CA ARG A 63 -19.47 11.01 7.54
C ARG A 63 -19.65 11.51 6.12
N LEU A 64 -19.56 12.82 5.94
CA LEU A 64 -19.59 13.47 4.64
C LEU A 64 -18.16 13.80 4.21
N ASN A 65 -17.79 13.40 3.00
CA ASN A 65 -16.46 13.60 2.44
C ASN A 65 -16.56 14.33 1.10
N ILE A 66 -15.64 15.27 0.86
CA ILE A 66 -15.37 15.82 -0.46
C ILE A 66 -14.10 15.15 -0.95
N TRP A 67 -14.18 14.48 -2.09
CA TRP A 67 -13.07 13.75 -2.70
C TRP A 67 -12.64 14.47 -3.97
N ASP A 68 -11.44 15.05 -3.96
CA ASP A 68 -10.84 15.73 -5.10
C ASP A 68 -9.85 14.81 -5.81
N MET A 69 -10.16 14.45 -7.05
CA MET A 69 -9.38 13.51 -7.85
C MET A 69 -8.41 14.20 -8.81
N ARG A 70 -8.44 15.54 -8.85
CA ARG A 70 -7.79 16.39 -9.85
C ARG A 70 -6.34 16.69 -9.52
N SER A 71 -5.57 15.62 -9.29
CA SER A 71 -4.17 15.74 -8.86
C SER A 71 -3.34 16.46 -9.92
N ALA A 72 -3.51 16.09 -11.20
CA ALA A 72 -2.78 16.68 -12.30
C ALA A 72 -3.08 18.17 -12.46
N GLU A 73 -4.35 18.56 -12.44
CA GLU A 73 -4.78 19.95 -12.64
C GLU A 73 -4.32 20.87 -11.51
N ILE A 74 -4.40 20.39 -10.27
CA ILE A 74 -3.97 21.17 -9.10
C ILE A 74 -2.45 21.34 -9.13
N LEU A 75 -1.71 20.26 -9.38
CA LEU A 75 -0.26 20.24 -9.27
C LEU A 75 0.45 20.88 -10.45
N ALA A 76 -0.08 20.76 -11.67
CA ALA A 76 0.47 21.40 -12.88
C ALA A 76 0.66 22.91 -12.70
N SER A 77 -0.28 23.57 -12.01
CA SER A 77 -0.18 25.01 -11.70
C SER A 77 0.90 25.38 -10.67
N ARG A 78 1.40 24.39 -9.92
CA ARG A 78 2.34 24.60 -8.80
C ARG A 78 3.78 24.39 -9.21
N TRP A 79 4.06 23.46 -10.13
CA TRP A 79 5.42 23.18 -10.57
C TRP A 79 6.17 24.41 -11.11
N PRO A 80 5.55 25.29 -11.93
CA PRO A 80 6.22 26.48 -12.46
C PRO A 80 6.58 27.55 -11.42
N ILE A 81 6.05 27.45 -10.19
CA ILE A 81 6.41 28.38 -9.09
C ILE A 81 7.88 28.14 -8.66
N PHE A 82 8.40 26.94 -8.90
CA PHE A 82 9.77 26.57 -8.58
C PHE A 82 10.66 26.66 -9.83
N LYS A 83 11.92 27.04 -9.65
CA LYS A 83 12.89 27.08 -10.76
C LYS A 83 13.13 25.69 -11.37
N ARG A 84 13.20 24.65 -10.54
CA ARG A 84 13.32 23.23 -10.92
C ARG A 84 12.74 22.34 -9.84
N CYS A 85 12.08 21.25 -10.24
CA CYS A 85 11.58 20.19 -9.36
C CYS A 85 12.37 18.90 -9.61
N ILE A 86 12.85 18.26 -8.56
CA ILE A 86 13.55 16.96 -8.65
C ILE A 86 12.71 15.92 -7.90
N PHE A 87 12.27 14.89 -8.62
CA PHE A 87 11.49 13.79 -8.06
C PHE A 87 12.35 12.54 -7.98
N CYS A 88 12.58 12.03 -6.76
CA CYS A 88 13.40 10.84 -6.51
C CYS A 88 12.57 9.76 -5.81
N SER A 89 12.51 8.55 -6.38
CA SER A 89 11.90 7.38 -5.75
C SER A 89 12.44 6.09 -6.36
N GLY A 90 12.65 5.07 -5.53
CA GLY A 90 13.03 3.72 -5.98
C GLY A 90 11.90 2.93 -6.63
N THR A 91 10.66 3.43 -6.60
CA THR A 91 9.47 2.80 -7.22
C THR A 91 8.67 3.79 -8.07
N LEU A 92 9.37 4.73 -8.73
CA LEU A 92 8.69 5.77 -9.53
C LEU A 92 8.08 5.21 -10.82
N GLU A 93 8.75 4.24 -11.45
CA GLU A 93 8.35 3.66 -12.74
C GLU A 93 6.92 3.08 -12.72
N PRO A 94 6.18 3.17 -13.85
CA PRO A 94 6.52 3.89 -15.09
C PRO A 94 6.51 5.42 -14.93
N ILE A 95 7.52 6.10 -15.48
CA ILE A 95 7.69 7.55 -15.31
C ILE A 95 6.61 8.35 -16.04
N GLU A 96 6.18 7.92 -17.24
CA GLU A 96 5.08 8.54 -17.98
C GLU A 96 3.79 8.58 -17.14
N ALA A 97 3.42 7.44 -16.55
CA ALA A 97 2.24 7.36 -15.69
C ALA A 97 2.34 8.28 -14.47
N PHE A 98 3.52 8.38 -13.86
CA PHE A 98 3.75 9.33 -12.78
C PHE A 98 3.58 10.77 -13.26
N ALA A 99 4.24 11.14 -14.35
CA ALA A 99 4.22 12.48 -14.92
C ALA A 99 2.80 12.94 -15.27
N GLU A 100 2.02 12.11 -15.97
CA GLU A 100 0.62 12.41 -16.32
C GLU A 100 -0.23 12.62 -15.05
N VAL A 101 -0.11 11.74 -14.03
CA VAL A 101 -0.90 11.82 -12.80
C VAL A 101 -0.60 13.09 -11.98
N ILE A 102 0.61 13.61 -12.07
CA ILE A 102 1.01 14.84 -11.35
C ILE A 102 1.01 16.08 -12.23
N GLY A 103 0.61 15.98 -13.50
CA GLY A 103 0.54 17.12 -14.43
C GLY A 103 1.91 17.68 -14.82
N LEU A 104 2.86 16.80 -15.16
CA LEU A 104 4.15 17.17 -15.73
C LEU A 104 4.18 16.90 -17.23
N ASP A 105 4.36 17.96 -18.02
CA ASP A 105 4.43 17.86 -19.48
C ASP A 105 5.88 17.93 -20.02
N ASP A 106 6.77 18.65 -19.32
CA ASP A 106 8.19 18.79 -19.67
C ASP A 106 9.06 18.23 -18.54
N TYR A 107 9.67 17.06 -18.79
CA TYR A 107 10.51 16.39 -17.82
C TYR A 107 11.64 15.61 -18.48
N TYR A 108 12.72 15.45 -17.74
CA TYR A 108 13.82 14.54 -18.07
C TYR A 108 13.85 13.41 -17.05
N SER A 109 14.01 12.18 -17.54
CA SER A 109 14.08 10.98 -16.70
C SER A 109 15.51 10.45 -16.62
N ILE A 110 15.91 10.06 -15.40
CA ILE A 110 17.15 9.34 -15.15
C ILE A 110 16.78 8.04 -14.46
N LYS A 111 17.22 6.92 -15.05
CA LYS A 111 17.11 5.60 -14.45
C LYS A 111 18.47 5.18 -13.91
N VAL A 112 18.49 4.74 -12.65
CA VAL A 112 19.67 4.12 -12.04
C VAL A 112 19.43 2.61 -12.03
N PRO A 113 20.34 1.79 -12.59
CA PRO A 113 20.17 0.34 -12.59
C PRO A 113 20.21 -0.22 -11.17
N PRO A 114 19.72 -1.45 -10.95
CA PRO A 114 19.86 -2.14 -9.67
C PRO A 114 21.34 -2.18 -9.25
N ILE A 115 21.58 -1.85 -7.98
CA ILE A 115 22.92 -1.88 -7.38
C ILE A 115 23.21 -3.21 -6.66
N TYR A 116 22.32 -4.20 -6.79
CA TYR A 116 22.39 -5.49 -6.09
C TYR A 116 23.08 -6.56 -6.94
N ASP A 117 23.81 -7.49 -6.32
CA ASP A 117 24.36 -8.66 -7.02
C ASP A 117 23.25 -9.71 -7.26
N PRO A 118 23.05 -10.20 -8.50
CA PRO A 118 22.12 -11.30 -8.80
C PRO A 118 22.36 -12.59 -7.99
N LYS A 119 23.56 -12.78 -7.42
CA LYS A 119 23.88 -13.90 -6.53
C LYS A 119 23.28 -13.71 -5.13
N ASN A 120 23.07 -12.47 -4.70
CA ASN A 120 22.50 -12.15 -3.39
C ASN A 120 20.98 -12.18 -3.39
N LEU A 121 20.32 -12.13 -4.55
CA LEU A 121 18.86 -12.21 -4.68
C LEU A 121 18.38 -13.50 -5.34
N ARG A 122 17.36 -14.10 -4.75
CA ARG A 122 16.58 -15.19 -5.36
C ARG A 122 15.12 -14.80 -5.37
N ILE A 123 14.50 -14.81 -6.55
CA ILE A 123 13.15 -14.29 -6.74
C ILE A 123 12.33 -15.33 -7.48
N TYR A 124 11.17 -15.65 -6.93
CA TYR A 124 10.27 -16.66 -7.45
C TYR A 124 8.86 -16.10 -7.61
N ILE A 125 8.18 -16.46 -8.69
CA ILE A 125 6.76 -16.13 -8.93
C ILE A 125 5.98 -17.43 -8.95
N LEU A 126 4.98 -17.55 -8.08
CA LEU A 126 4.11 -18.73 -8.07
C LEU A 126 3.06 -18.64 -9.17
N ASN A 127 2.94 -19.67 -10.02
CA ASN A 127 2.10 -19.66 -11.23
C ASN A 127 0.69 -20.29 -11.04
N ASP A 128 0.44 -20.87 -9.88
CA ASP A 128 -0.69 -21.76 -9.58
C ASP A 128 -1.54 -21.29 -8.38
N VAL A 129 -1.17 -20.17 -7.75
CA VAL A 129 -1.94 -19.52 -6.68
C VAL A 129 -2.42 -18.13 -7.09
N SER A 130 -3.55 -17.70 -6.51
CA SER A 130 -4.03 -16.32 -6.66
C SER A 130 -5.00 -15.93 -5.56
N THR A 131 -4.94 -14.67 -5.16
CA THR A 131 -5.91 -14.03 -4.26
C THR A 131 -7.07 -13.35 -5.00
N LYS A 132 -7.19 -13.56 -6.33
CA LYS A 132 -8.27 -12.97 -7.14
C LYS A 132 -9.63 -13.46 -6.66
N GLY A 133 -10.52 -12.50 -6.40
CA GLY A 133 -11.92 -12.77 -6.03
C GLY A 133 -12.32 -11.99 -4.79
N GLU A 134 -13.62 -11.99 -4.52
CA GLU A 134 -14.20 -11.39 -3.32
C GLU A 134 -13.82 -12.17 -2.06
N GLU A 135 -13.67 -13.50 -2.20
CA GLU A 135 -13.29 -14.43 -1.15
C GLU A 135 -12.01 -15.20 -1.51
N LEU A 136 -11.32 -15.71 -0.49
CA LEU A 136 -10.20 -16.64 -0.67
C LEU A 136 -10.71 -18.02 -0.25
N SER A 137 -10.92 -18.89 -1.24
CA SER A 137 -11.45 -20.23 -1.01
C SER A 137 -10.58 -21.02 -0.04
N GLU A 138 -11.18 -21.97 0.66
CA GLU A 138 -10.44 -22.83 1.60
C GLU A 138 -9.26 -23.52 0.93
N LYS A 139 -9.52 -24.19 -0.20
CA LYS A 139 -8.50 -24.88 -1.01
C LYS A 139 -7.32 -23.96 -1.36
N MET A 140 -7.59 -22.72 -1.78
CA MET A 140 -6.54 -21.78 -2.14
C MET A 140 -5.77 -21.28 -0.91
N ALA A 141 -6.46 -21.03 0.19
CA ALA A 141 -5.84 -20.61 1.43
C ALA A 141 -4.98 -21.73 2.05
N THR A 142 -5.41 -22.99 2.00
CA THR A 142 -4.59 -24.16 2.37
C THR A 142 -3.35 -24.25 1.50
N ARG A 143 -3.48 -24.12 0.18
CA ARG A 143 -2.32 -24.12 -0.75
C ARG A 143 -1.34 -22.99 -0.44
N TYR A 144 -1.82 -21.81 -0.04
CA TYR A 144 -0.95 -20.74 0.44
C TYR A 144 -0.23 -21.09 1.75
N VAL A 145 -0.92 -21.70 2.71
CA VAL A 145 -0.30 -22.14 3.98
C VAL A 145 0.80 -23.17 3.71
N GLU A 146 0.53 -24.17 2.87
CA GLU A 146 1.53 -25.17 2.43
C GLU A 146 2.76 -24.49 1.80
N ALA A 147 2.52 -23.57 0.86
CA ALA A 147 3.58 -22.81 0.20
C ALA A 147 4.45 -22.02 1.19
N ILE A 148 3.80 -21.34 2.14
CA ILE A 148 4.50 -20.54 3.18
C ILE A 148 5.30 -21.45 4.11
N VAL A 149 4.74 -22.58 4.53
CA VAL A 149 5.43 -23.55 5.39
C VAL A 149 6.68 -24.10 4.71
N ASN A 150 6.56 -24.51 3.45
CA ASN A 150 7.69 -25.02 2.68
C ASN A 150 8.75 -23.96 2.44
N PHE A 151 8.33 -22.73 2.14
CA PHE A 151 9.23 -21.58 2.03
C PHE A 151 10.00 -21.35 3.33
N LEU A 152 9.31 -21.31 4.47
CA LEU A 152 9.90 -21.06 5.78
C LEU A 152 10.84 -22.17 6.25
N LYS A 153 10.54 -23.44 5.93
CA LYS A 153 11.46 -24.57 6.14
C LYS A 153 12.75 -24.35 5.37
N LYS A 154 12.66 -23.91 4.11
CA LYS A 154 13.82 -23.74 3.24
C LYS A 154 14.70 -22.57 3.64
N VAL A 155 14.11 -21.41 3.92
CA VAL A 155 14.90 -20.20 4.20
C VAL A 155 15.48 -20.18 5.61
N ASN A 156 14.76 -20.68 6.61
CA ASN A 156 15.22 -20.78 8.01
C ASN A 156 15.83 -19.48 8.60
N VAL A 157 15.33 -18.30 8.20
CA VAL A 157 15.80 -16.96 8.62
C VAL A 157 14.62 -16.04 8.92
N ASN A 158 14.88 -14.86 9.48
CA ASN A 158 13.85 -13.84 9.68
C ASN A 158 13.10 -13.54 8.38
N SER A 159 11.78 -13.73 8.43
CA SER A 159 10.91 -13.70 7.27
C SER A 159 9.72 -12.78 7.47
N ALA A 160 9.19 -12.21 6.39
CA ALA A 160 7.92 -11.49 6.38
C ALA A 160 6.95 -12.16 5.41
N ILE A 161 5.74 -12.42 5.88
CA ILE A 161 4.61 -12.87 5.06
C ILE A 161 3.69 -11.66 4.89
N PHE A 162 3.86 -10.97 3.76
CA PHE A 162 3.03 -9.82 3.43
C PHE A 162 1.80 -10.22 2.65
N THR A 163 0.62 -9.96 3.21
CA THR A 163 -0.67 -10.33 2.61
C THR A 163 -1.27 -9.19 1.80
N ALA A 164 -2.05 -9.52 0.76
CA ALA A 164 -2.72 -8.51 -0.06
C ALA A 164 -3.71 -7.64 0.74
N SER A 165 -4.29 -8.16 1.83
CA SER A 165 -5.21 -7.43 2.71
C SER A 165 -5.41 -8.18 4.04
N TYR A 166 -5.94 -7.49 5.05
CA TYR A 166 -6.37 -8.12 6.31
C TYR A 166 -7.35 -9.28 6.10
N ARG A 167 -8.24 -9.22 5.10
CA ARG A 167 -9.17 -10.32 4.78
C ARG A 167 -8.42 -11.61 4.43
N VAL A 168 -7.38 -11.48 3.61
CA VAL A 168 -6.52 -12.61 3.22
C VAL A 168 -5.74 -13.10 4.45
N GLN A 169 -5.16 -12.19 5.21
CA GLN A 169 -4.43 -12.52 6.44
C GLN A 169 -5.28 -13.31 7.44
N GLU A 170 -6.46 -12.82 7.78
CA GLU A 170 -7.39 -13.46 8.70
C GLU A 170 -7.80 -14.86 8.20
N ARG A 171 -7.97 -15.04 6.88
CA ARG A 171 -8.29 -16.34 6.30
C ARG A 171 -7.15 -17.35 6.46
N LEU A 172 -5.89 -16.95 6.23
CA LEU A 172 -4.73 -17.83 6.41
C LEU A 172 -4.53 -18.19 7.89
N ILE A 173 -4.68 -17.21 8.78
CA ILE A 173 -4.59 -17.43 10.23
C ILE A 173 -5.66 -18.42 10.68
N ARG A 174 -6.90 -18.28 10.19
CA ARG A 174 -8.01 -19.19 10.54
C ARG A 174 -7.75 -20.64 10.10
N ILE A 175 -7.02 -20.86 9.02
CA ILE A 175 -6.66 -22.21 8.54
C ILE A 175 -5.49 -22.83 9.33
N GLY A 176 -4.81 -22.05 10.16
CA GLY A 176 -3.75 -22.55 11.04
C GLY A 176 -2.34 -22.09 10.69
N LEU A 177 -2.19 -21.03 9.88
CA LEU A 177 -0.87 -20.53 9.49
C LEU A 177 0.05 -20.26 10.71
N LYS A 178 -0.50 -19.74 11.82
CA LYS A 178 0.31 -19.39 12.99
C LYS A 178 0.80 -20.63 13.72
N GLU A 179 -0.02 -21.65 13.79
CA GLU A 179 0.25 -22.93 14.44
C GLU A 179 1.32 -23.69 13.66
N GLU A 180 1.18 -23.78 12.34
CA GLU A 180 2.17 -24.39 11.44
C GLU A 180 3.54 -23.69 11.56
N VAL A 181 3.56 -22.35 11.51
CA VAL A 181 4.80 -21.57 11.62
C VAL A 181 5.47 -21.76 12.98
N LYS A 182 4.70 -21.81 14.07
CA LYS A 182 5.24 -22.14 15.40
C LYS A 182 5.76 -23.57 15.47
N GLY A 183 5.11 -24.52 14.80
CA GLY A 183 5.56 -25.91 14.67
C GLY A 183 6.94 -26.03 14.02
N LEU A 184 7.30 -25.10 13.13
CA LEU A 184 8.64 -24.99 12.54
C LEU A 184 9.69 -24.33 13.47
N GLY A 185 9.30 -23.93 14.67
CA GLY A 185 10.15 -23.26 15.66
C GLY A 185 10.34 -21.75 15.43
N TYR A 186 9.49 -21.11 14.62
CA TYR A 186 9.53 -19.66 14.43
C TYR A 186 8.75 -18.91 15.51
N SER A 187 9.30 -17.76 15.92
CA SER A 187 8.54 -16.78 16.69
C SER A 187 7.60 -15.98 15.77
N VAL A 188 6.31 -15.93 16.09
CA VAL A 188 5.29 -15.31 15.23
C VAL A 188 4.89 -13.92 15.73
N PHE A 189 4.99 -12.94 14.84
CA PHE A 189 4.56 -11.56 15.02
C PHE A 189 3.49 -11.22 13.98
N GLU A 190 2.50 -10.41 14.36
CA GLU A 190 1.35 -10.14 13.49
C GLU A 190 0.91 -8.68 13.61
N GLU A 191 0.58 -8.06 12.48
CA GLU A 191 -0.15 -6.80 12.44
C GLU A 191 -1.66 -7.04 12.49
N SER A 192 -2.34 -6.48 13.49
CA SER A 192 -3.80 -6.55 13.59
C SER A 192 -4.46 -5.23 13.18
N ARG A 193 -5.67 -5.31 12.63
CA ARG A 193 -6.45 -4.13 12.22
C ARG A 193 -6.69 -3.20 13.42
N GLY A 194 -6.43 -1.90 13.25
CA GLY A 194 -6.59 -0.91 14.31
C GLY A 194 -5.51 -0.93 15.40
N MET A 195 -4.41 -1.66 15.19
CA MET A 195 -3.25 -1.64 16.09
C MET A 195 -2.74 -0.21 16.32
N THR A 196 -2.34 0.10 17.55
CA THR A 196 -1.77 1.42 17.88
C THR A 196 -0.31 1.53 17.41
N GLY A 197 0.18 2.75 17.18
CA GLY A 197 1.57 2.97 16.76
C GLY A 197 2.59 2.46 17.78
N LEU A 198 2.27 2.61 19.08
CA LEU A 198 3.09 2.09 20.18
C LEU A 198 3.22 0.56 20.12
N LYS A 199 2.10 -0.16 19.96
CA LYS A 199 2.10 -1.62 19.87
C LYS A 199 2.83 -2.13 18.62
N ALA A 200 2.65 -1.44 17.49
CA ALA A 200 3.37 -1.76 16.26
C ALA A 200 4.90 -1.63 16.46
N ARG A 201 5.36 -0.54 17.09
CA ARG A 201 6.77 -0.36 17.41
C ARG A 201 7.30 -1.47 18.33
N GLN A 202 6.57 -1.83 19.38
CA GLN A 202 6.97 -2.91 20.29
C GLN A 202 7.10 -4.26 19.59
N ILE A 203 6.19 -4.58 18.67
CA ILE A 203 6.25 -5.80 17.85
C ILE A 203 7.49 -5.79 16.96
N LEU A 204 7.75 -4.67 16.27
CA LEU A 204 8.90 -4.54 15.39
C LEU A 204 10.22 -4.70 16.14
N GLU A 205 10.38 -4.01 17.27
CA GLU A 205 11.57 -4.12 18.13
C GLU A 205 11.75 -5.53 18.69
N SER A 206 10.65 -6.24 18.96
CA SER A 206 10.72 -7.63 19.40
C SER A 206 11.15 -8.55 18.27
N PHE A 207 10.55 -8.42 17.07
CA PHE A 207 10.88 -9.21 15.89
C PHE A 207 12.37 -9.14 15.56
N LYS A 208 12.96 -7.94 15.59
CA LYS A 208 14.38 -7.70 15.28
C LYS A 208 15.37 -8.41 16.22
N LYS A 209 14.93 -8.85 17.41
CA LYS A 209 15.78 -9.56 18.38
C LYS A 209 15.93 -11.05 18.08
N PHE A 210 15.06 -11.60 17.24
CA PHE A 210 15.10 -13.01 16.86
C PHE A 210 15.96 -13.19 15.60
N ARG A 211 16.45 -14.42 15.41
CA ARG A 211 17.10 -14.86 14.16
C ARG A 211 16.19 -15.76 13.31
N LYS A 212 15.10 -16.25 13.92
CA LYS A 212 14.11 -17.14 13.33
C LYS A 212 12.70 -16.69 13.75
N ALA A 213 12.27 -15.57 13.19
CA ALA A 213 10.93 -15.02 13.40
C ALA A 213 10.19 -14.78 12.07
N VAL A 214 8.86 -14.78 12.16
CA VAL A 214 7.96 -14.44 11.04
C VAL A 214 7.11 -13.25 11.41
N LEU A 215 7.11 -12.23 10.56
CA LEU A 215 6.19 -11.11 10.62
C LEU A 215 5.06 -11.29 9.60
N ILE A 216 3.82 -11.39 10.07
CA ILE A 216 2.62 -11.47 9.22
C ILE A 216 1.94 -10.11 9.22
N ALA A 217 1.86 -9.46 8.05
CA ALA A 217 1.28 -8.12 7.94
C ALA A 217 0.66 -7.90 6.55
N PRO A 218 -0.28 -6.95 6.37
CA PRO A 218 -0.73 -6.57 5.03
C PRO A 218 0.28 -5.64 4.33
N MET A 219 0.37 -5.69 3.00
CA MET A 219 1.26 -4.80 2.22
C MET A 219 0.87 -3.32 2.29
N GLY A 220 -0.39 -2.99 2.59
CA GLY A 220 -0.84 -1.64 2.91
C GLY A 220 -0.83 -1.33 4.41
N GLY A 221 -0.17 -2.18 5.20
CA GLY A 221 -0.02 -2.05 6.63
C GLY A 221 1.22 -1.24 7.02
N ARG A 222 1.33 -0.95 8.30
CA ARG A 222 2.41 -0.11 8.84
C ARG A 222 3.79 -0.72 8.65
N PHE A 223 3.89 -2.05 8.76
CA PHE A 223 5.18 -2.71 8.62
C PHE A 223 5.70 -2.77 7.18
N ALA A 224 4.81 -2.71 6.19
CA ALA A 224 5.21 -2.69 4.78
C ALA A 224 5.60 -1.28 4.28
N GLU A 225 5.03 -0.22 4.87
CA GLU A 225 5.29 1.16 4.44
C GLU A 225 6.41 1.86 5.24
N GLY A 226 6.46 1.66 6.56
CA GLY A 226 7.26 2.50 7.46
C GLY A 226 8.32 1.78 8.31
N ALA A 227 8.38 0.45 8.28
CA ALA A 227 9.38 -0.28 9.05
C ALA A 227 10.72 -0.38 8.30
N ASP A 228 11.79 -0.43 9.09
CA ASP A 228 13.16 -0.55 8.61
C ASP A 228 13.79 -1.85 9.13
N PHE A 229 14.36 -2.66 8.22
CA PHE A 229 14.94 -3.97 8.51
C PHE A 229 16.32 -4.12 7.84
N PRO A 230 17.39 -3.52 8.40
CA PRO A 230 18.74 -3.67 7.85
C PRO A 230 19.28 -5.10 8.00
N GLY A 231 19.96 -5.59 6.95
CA GLY A 231 20.75 -6.83 6.96
C GLY A 231 19.94 -8.08 7.34
N GLU A 232 20.46 -8.84 8.30
CA GLU A 232 19.86 -10.12 8.75
C GLU A 232 18.55 -9.96 9.55
N GLN A 233 18.04 -8.73 9.71
CA GLN A 233 16.75 -8.49 10.36
C GLN A 233 15.57 -8.94 9.49
N LEU A 234 15.71 -8.95 8.16
CA LEU A 234 14.70 -9.48 7.24
C LEU A 234 15.36 -9.92 5.93
N GLN A 235 15.40 -11.23 5.67
CA GLN A 235 16.08 -11.80 4.50
C GLN A 235 15.12 -12.59 3.60
N ALA A 236 13.91 -12.87 4.05
CA ALA A 236 12.96 -13.67 3.30
C ALA A 236 11.60 -12.96 3.28
N ILE A 237 11.03 -12.77 2.09
CA ILE A 237 9.72 -12.15 1.93
C ILE A 237 8.83 -13.02 1.06
N PHE A 238 7.64 -13.34 1.57
CA PHE A 238 6.58 -13.99 0.82
C PHE A 238 5.41 -13.03 0.66
N LEU A 239 5.08 -12.66 -0.58
CA LEU A 239 3.91 -11.87 -0.91
C LEU A 239 2.72 -12.80 -1.19
N VAL A 240 1.69 -12.76 -0.33
CA VAL A 240 0.44 -13.49 -0.56
C VAL A 240 -0.54 -12.60 -1.34
N GLY A 241 -0.53 -12.75 -2.67
CA GLY A 241 -1.41 -12.00 -3.56
C GLY A 241 -0.84 -10.67 -4.06
N ILE A 242 -1.70 -9.88 -4.71
CA ILE A 242 -1.44 -8.50 -5.14
C ILE A 242 -2.39 -7.57 -4.35
N PRO A 243 -1.91 -6.48 -3.72
CA PRO A 243 -2.70 -5.64 -2.82
C PRO A 243 -3.56 -4.63 -3.59
N PHE A 244 -4.41 -5.15 -4.48
CA PHE A 244 -5.42 -4.38 -5.18
C PHE A 244 -6.43 -3.80 -4.19
N GLU A 245 -6.86 -2.55 -4.44
CA GLU A 245 -7.89 -1.93 -3.62
C GLU A 245 -9.22 -2.68 -3.73
N LYS A 246 -10.01 -2.65 -2.67
CA LYS A 246 -11.37 -3.19 -2.75
C LYS A 246 -12.21 -2.28 -3.65
N PRO A 247 -13.15 -2.83 -4.44
CA PRO A 247 -14.09 -2.03 -5.23
C PRO A 247 -15.08 -1.34 -4.28
N THR A 248 -14.66 -0.21 -3.71
CA THR A 248 -15.52 0.69 -2.94
C THR A 248 -16.12 1.74 -3.86
N THR A 249 -17.20 2.41 -3.45
CA THR A 249 -17.76 3.56 -4.20
C THR A 249 -16.68 4.59 -4.54
N ARG A 250 -15.79 4.88 -3.59
CA ARG A 250 -14.66 5.79 -3.81
C ARG A 250 -13.70 5.29 -4.88
N THR A 251 -13.28 4.02 -4.81
CA THR A 251 -12.39 3.42 -5.81
C THR A 251 -13.04 3.42 -7.19
N GLN A 252 -14.35 3.15 -7.26
CA GLN A 252 -15.11 3.16 -8.52
C GLN A 252 -15.14 4.56 -9.15
N LEU A 253 -15.50 5.58 -8.36
CA LEU A 253 -15.51 6.98 -8.80
C LEU A 253 -14.14 7.45 -9.31
N TYR A 254 -13.07 7.04 -8.62
CA TYR A 254 -11.70 7.34 -9.03
C TYR A 254 -11.34 6.70 -10.36
N LEU A 255 -11.72 5.43 -10.55
CA LEU A 255 -11.49 4.74 -11.81
C LEU A 255 -12.32 5.30 -12.96
N ASP A 256 -13.56 5.70 -12.70
CA ASP A 256 -14.43 6.31 -13.70
C ASP A 256 -13.86 7.66 -14.16
N TYR A 257 -13.40 8.49 -13.23
CA TYR A 257 -12.77 9.77 -13.55
C TYR A 257 -11.45 9.57 -14.33
N TYR A 258 -10.57 8.68 -13.88
CA TYR A 258 -9.32 8.37 -14.59
C TYR A 258 -9.58 7.76 -15.97
N SER A 259 -10.64 6.95 -16.10
CA SER A 259 -11.03 6.37 -17.39
C SER A 259 -11.57 7.42 -18.37
N LYS A 260 -12.20 8.50 -17.88
CA LYS A 260 -12.60 9.64 -18.70
C LYS A 260 -11.40 10.44 -19.18
N LEU A 261 -10.43 10.71 -18.30
CA LEU A 261 -9.24 11.50 -18.62
C LEU A 261 -8.28 10.77 -19.58
N TYR A 262 -7.94 9.52 -19.26
CA TYR A 262 -6.84 8.80 -19.93
C TYR A 262 -7.34 7.66 -20.83
N GLY A 263 -8.66 7.43 -20.88
CA GLY A 263 -9.25 6.24 -21.48
C GLY A 263 -9.30 5.04 -20.52
N LYS A 264 -10.16 4.06 -20.80
CA LYS A 264 -10.45 2.94 -19.89
C LYS A 264 -9.22 2.12 -19.48
N GLU A 265 -8.29 1.88 -20.41
CA GLU A 265 -7.11 1.06 -20.15
C GLU A 265 -6.08 1.79 -19.30
N LYS A 266 -5.61 2.97 -19.73
CA LYS A 266 -4.69 3.81 -18.94
C LYS A 266 -5.31 4.20 -17.60
N GLY A 267 -6.59 4.54 -17.57
CA GLY A 267 -7.29 4.91 -16.33
C GLY A 267 -7.27 3.79 -15.28
N ARG A 268 -7.51 2.54 -15.69
CA ARG A 268 -7.38 1.37 -14.81
C ARG A 268 -5.92 1.09 -14.43
N LEU A 269 -5.00 1.23 -15.38
CA LEU A 269 -3.57 1.03 -15.13
C LEU A 269 -3.07 1.99 -14.05
N TYR A 270 -3.38 3.28 -14.17
CA TYR A 270 -2.91 4.33 -13.27
C TYR A 270 -3.64 4.33 -11.94
N GLY A 271 -4.97 4.17 -11.97
CA GLY A 271 -5.80 4.29 -10.78
C GLY A 271 -5.87 3.02 -9.92
N TYR A 272 -5.49 1.86 -10.45
CA TYR A 272 -5.68 0.58 -9.76
C TYR A 272 -4.45 -0.33 -9.79
N THR A 273 -3.85 -0.51 -10.97
CA THR A 273 -2.79 -1.52 -11.15
C THR A 273 -1.44 -1.03 -10.64
N ILE A 274 -0.97 0.13 -11.09
CA ILE A 274 0.31 0.72 -10.66
C ILE A 274 0.35 0.92 -9.14
N PRO A 275 -0.68 1.50 -8.47
CA PRO A 275 -0.65 1.67 -7.01
C PRO A 275 -0.50 0.34 -6.25
N ALA A 276 -1.19 -0.72 -6.72
CA ALA A 276 -1.09 -2.04 -6.09
C ALA A 276 0.31 -2.65 -6.24
N LEU A 277 0.91 -2.54 -7.42
CA LEU A 277 2.26 -3.07 -7.67
C LEU A 277 3.34 -2.25 -6.97
N LYS A 278 3.16 -0.93 -6.85
CA LYS A 278 4.05 -0.08 -6.05
C LYS A 278 4.05 -0.48 -4.58
N ARG A 279 2.89 -0.79 -3.99
CA ARG A 279 2.82 -1.33 -2.61
C ARG A 279 3.54 -2.68 -2.48
N ALA A 280 3.36 -3.57 -3.44
CA ALA A 280 4.08 -4.85 -3.46
C ALA A 280 5.60 -4.66 -3.57
N ALA A 281 6.06 -3.79 -4.46
CA ALA A 281 7.48 -3.45 -4.63
C ALA A 281 8.08 -2.81 -3.36
N GLN A 282 7.32 -1.91 -2.71
CA GLN A 282 7.72 -1.30 -1.42
C GLN A 282 7.85 -2.34 -0.30
N ALA A 283 7.01 -3.37 -0.31
CA ALA A 283 7.10 -4.48 0.64
C ALA A 283 8.36 -5.32 0.37
N LEU A 284 8.68 -5.63 -0.89
CA LEU A 284 9.92 -6.35 -1.25
C LEU A 284 11.17 -5.57 -0.87
N GLY A 285 11.18 -4.26 -1.13
CA GLY A 285 12.29 -3.37 -0.79
C GLY A 285 12.57 -3.24 0.71
N ARG A 286 11.75 -3.84 1.59
CA ARG A 286 12.01 -3.86 3.04
C ARG A 286 13.21 -4.71 3.43
N ALA A 287 13.57 -5.70 2.62
CA ALA A 287 14.74 -6.57 2.84
C ALA A 287 16.02 -6.03 2.20
N LEU A 288 15.95 -4.94 1.40
CA LEU A 288 17.09 -4.44 0.63
C LEU A 288 17.46 -3.02 1.07
N ARG A 289 18.61 -2.88 1.74
CA ARG A 289 19.18 -1.61 2.22
C ARG A 289 20.60 -1.38 1.71
N SER A 290 21.35 -2.44 1.46
CA SER A 290 22.72 -2.43 0.97
C SER A 290 22.87 -3.32 -0.28
N PRO A 291 23.81 -3.01 -1.20
CA PRO A 291 24.22 -3.91 -2.28
C PRO A 291 24.55 -5.35 -1.84
N ASP A 292 25.05 -5.49 -0.62
CA ASP A 292 25.48 -6.76 -0.04
C ASP A 292 24.36 -7.54 0.65
N ASP A 293 23.16 -6.96 0.75
CA ASP A 293 22.03 -7.64 1.40
C ASP A 293 21.59 -8.86 0.58
N LYS A 294 21.38 -9.96 1.29
CA LYS A 294 20.95 -11.24 0.74
C LYS A 294 19.47 -11.44 1.01
N ALA A 295 18.69 -11.73 -0.04
CA ALA A 295 17.26 -11.90 0.10
C ALA A 295 16.66 -13.00 -0.79
N VAL A 296 15.62 -13.65 -0.28
CA VAL A 296 14.74 -14.56 -1.04
C VAL A 296 13.33 -14.00 -1.08
N PHE A 297 12.79 -13.80 -2.28
CA PHE A 297 11.45 -13.29 -2.51
C PHE A 297 10.57 -14.34 -3.19
N VAL A 298 9.36 -14.51 -2.67
CA VAL A 298 8.30 -15.27 -3.34
C VAL A 298 7.11 -14.35 -3.59
N LEU A 299 6.82 -14.10 -4.86
CA LEU A 299 5.65 -13.38 -5.33
C LEU A 299 4.53 -14.39 -5.55
N GLY A 300 3.75 -14.65 -4.51
CA GLY A 300 2.69 -15.65 -4.46
C GLY A 300 1.39 -15.23 -5.15
N ASP A 301 1.46 -14.85 -6.43
CA ASP A 301 0.26 -14.69 -7.28
C ASP A 301 0.64 -14.80 -8.76
N LYS A 302 0.00 -15.70 -9.49
CA LYS A 302 0.27 -15.90 -10.93
C LYS A 302 0.09 -14.65 -11.78
N ARG A 303 -0.68 -13.68 -11.28
CA ARG A 303 -0.93 -12.41 -11.97
C ARG A 303 0.29 -11.49 -12.01
N TYR A 304 1.32 -11.70 -11.18
CA TYR A 304 2.55 -10.89 -11.24
C TYR A 304 3.23 -10.99 -12.62
N LYS A 305 3.16 -12.16 -13.27
CA LYS A 305 3.66 -12.35 -14.64
C LYS A 305 3.08 -11.36 -15.65
N LYS A 306 1.77 -11.07 -15.54
CA LYS A 306 1.10 -10.10 -16.42
C LYS A 306 1.63 -8.68 -16.24
N TYR A 307 2.19 -8.38 -15.06
CA TYR A 307 2.61 -7.04 -14.68
C TYR A 307 4.11 -6.94 -14.45
N ILE A 308 4.89 -7.86 -15.02
CA ILE A 308 6.33 -7.96 -14.78
C ILE A 308 7.06 -6.67 -15.18
N ASP A 309 6.60 -6.00 -16.24
CA ASP A 309 7.15 -4.73 -16.73
C ASP A 309 6.87 -3.52 -15.82
N LEU A 310 6.01 -3.70 -14.81
CA LEU A 310 5.65 -2.66 -13.82
C LEU A 310 6.30 -2.92 -12.46
N LEU A 311 7.08 -3.99 -12.32
CA LEU A 311 7.83 -4.34 -11.12
C LEU A 311 9.27 -3.81 -11.20
N PRO A 312 9.99 -3.72 -10.08
CA PRO A 312 11.40 -3.32 -10.10
C PRO A 312 12.25 -4.20 -11.02
N GLU A 313 13.28 -3.61 -11.64
CA GLU A 313 14.11 -4.28 -12.65
C GLU A 313 14.70 -5.61 -12.15
N TYR A 314 15.15 -5.68 -10.90
CA TYR A 314 15.67 -6.92 -10.31
C TYR A 314 14.62 -8.05 -10.28
N VAL A 315 13.33 -7.73 -10.11
CA VAL A 315 12.24 -8.72 -10.20
C VAL A 315 12.03 -9.12 -11.66
N LYS A 316 12.02 -8.14 -12.56
CA LYS A 316 11.83 -8.37 -13.99
C LYS A 316 12.91 -9.27 -14.57
N GLU A 317 14.18 -9.01 -14.26
CA GLU A 317 15.31 -9.72 -14.83
C GLU A 317 15.60 -11.07 -14.15
N TRP A 318 15.42 -11.18 -12.82
CA TRP A 318 15.94 -12.32 -12.06
C TRP A 318 14.87 -13.26 -11.50
N SER A 319 13.58 -12.96 -11.73
CA SER A 319 12.50 -13.85 -11.27
C SER A 319 12.43 -15.16 -12.06
N ARG A 320 12.06 -16.23 -11.37
CA ARG A 320 11.78 -17.55 -11.96
C ARG A 320 10.36 -17.97 -11.63
N GLU A 321 9.64 -18.48 -12.62
CA GLU A 321 8.32 -19.06 -12.40
C GLU A 321 8.45 -20.46 -11.82
N ILE A 322 7.70 -20.73 -10.75
CA ILE A 322 7.64 -22.03 -10.10
C ILE A 322 6.19 -22.33 -9.68
N SER A 323 5.89 -23.59 -9.40
CA SER A 323 4.66 -24.00 -8.71
C SER A 323 4.87 -24.00 -7.19
N VAL A 324 3.79 -24.21 -6.43
CA VAL A 324 3.86 -24.37 -4.97
C VAL A 324 4.70 -25.59 -4.58
N GLU A 325 4.61 -26.66 -5.37
CA GLU A 325 5.33 -27.92 -5.13
C GLU A 325 6.85 -27.73 -5.24
N ASP A 326 7.30 -26.86 -6.15
CA ASP A 326 8.74 -26.59 -6.38
C ASP A 326 9.39 -25.72 -5.28
N ILE A 327 8.61 -25.21 -4.32
CA ILE A 327 9.13 -24.30 -3.27
C ILE A 327 10.19 -25.00 -2.40
N GLU A 328 10.10 -26.30 -2.20
CA GLU A 328 11.08 -27.05 -1.40
C GLU A 328 12.48 -27.07 -2.04
N ASP A 329 12.54 -26.87 -3.37
CA ASP A 329 13.75 -26.95 -4.19
C ASP A 329 14.37 -25.58 -4.50
N ILE A 330 13.81 -24.49 -3.99
CA ILE A 330 14.36 -23.15 -4.25
C ILE A 330 15.77 -22.99 -3.67
N SER A 331 16.61 -22.20 -4.31
CA SER A 331 17.95 -21.89 -3.78
C SER A 331 17.91 -20.69 -2.83
N THR A 332 18.77 -20.69 -1.82
CA THR A 332 19.07 -19.53 -0.98
C THR A 332 20.42 -18.91 -1.36
N PRO A 333 20.62 -17.59 -1.16
CA PRO A 333 21.89 -16.91 -1.42
C PRO A 333 22.93 -17.03 -0.28
N TRP A 334 22.56 -17.67 0.85
CA TRP A 334 23.44 -17.99 1.97
C TRP A 334 23.74 -19.49 2.01
#